data_AF-A0A7C8LXE1-F1
#
_entry.id   AF-A0A7C8LXE1-F1
#
_cell.length_a   1.000
_cell.length_b   1.000
_cell.length_c   1.000
_cell.angle_alpha   90.00
_cell.angle_beta   90.00
_cell.angle_gamma   90.00
#
_symmetry.space_group_name_H-M   'P 1'
#
loop_
_entity.id
_entity.type
_entity.pdbx_description
1 polymer ?
#
loop_
_entity_poly.entity_id
_entity_poly.type
_entity_poly.pdbx_seq_one_letter_code
_entity_poly.pdbx_strand_id
1 'polypeptide(L)'
;MGNMLLYLFFFMFIIIYLRVLFGPKGFFREKQWDEWNDEAKATRNAEKAARKAEAKIQAEKKIRHTTEVAMTPDLTSYQKWFAEYVEGYAQADQHDQQYIDLKREHTLRVFGNAKQITASLSLDSSTMNVALLGALFHDVGRFEQYNIYKTYSDQNSVNHGLLGCRILKQESILEHEPKEIQHAVRATVALHNKYALPSALPKHIRIATHIVRDSDKLDIFPVLVSNFTHDGSKSDVITMGLEDCPTEYTYKILQNVLNGESVRYGDMRYINDFKLLLSSWVFGLEYRASMQLLHDRGVMERLLNTLPALPDMEEVKLVVREEMQRVLTSNISEEEGT
;
A
#
# COMPACT_ATOMS: atom_id res chain seq x y z
N MET A 1 69.82 15.76 -15.96
CA MET A 1 68.91 16.82 -15.44
C MET A 1 69.21 18.23 -15.99
N GLY A 2 70.42 18.53 -16.51
CA GLY A 2 70.75 19.88 -17.01
C GLY A 2 69.97 20.38 -18.23
N ASN A 3 69.62 19.50 -19.20
CA ASN A 3 68.97 19.94 -20.44
C ASN A 3 67.49 20.31 -20.26
N MET A 4 66.74 19.63 -19.39
CA MET A 4 65.30 19.92 -19.20
C MET A 4 65.05 21.28 -18.54
N LEU A 5 65.93 21.68 -17.62
CA LEU A 5 65.89 22.99 -16.99
C LEU A 5 66.18 24.10 -18.01
N LEU A 6 67.16 23.88 -18.90
CA LEU A 6 67.50 24.81 -19.98
C LEU A 6 66.34 25.03 -20.95
N TYR A 7 65.61 23.97 -21.31
CA TYR A 7 64.40 24.08 -22.14
C TYR A 7 63.29 24.87 -21.44
N LEU A 8 63.04 24.62 -20.15
CA LEU A 8 62.04 25.39 -19.39
C LEU A 8 62.39 26.89 -19.33
N PHE A 9 63.66 27.23 -19.10
CA PHE A 9 64.12 28.62 -19.14
C PHE A 9 63.99 29.24 -20.54
N PHE A 10 64.33 28.50 -21.59
CA PHE A 10 64.19 28.95 -22.98
C PHE A 10 62.73 29.21 -23.36
N PHE A 11 61.81 28.29 -23.03
CA PHE A 11 60.38 28.48 -23.26
C PHE A 11 59.80 29.62 -22.42
N MET A 12 60.24 29.78 -21.17
CA MET A 12 59.83 30.92 -20.35
C MET A 12 60.31 32.25 -20.94
N PHE A 13 61.55 32.30 -21.46
CA PHE A 13 62.07 33.46 -22.17
C PHE A 13 61.28 33.75 -23.45
N ILE A 14 60.93 32.74 -24.24
CA ILE A 14 60.07 32.89 -25.42
C ILE A 14 58.71 33.45 -25.02
N ILE A 15 58.07 32.90 -23.97
CA ILE A 15 56.76 33.38 -23.50
C ILE A 15 56.84 34.84 -23.04
N ILE A 16 57.89 35.21 -22.31
CA ILE A 16 58.11 36.59 -21.85
C ILE A 16 58.37 37.51 -23.06
N TYR A 17 59.24 37.11 -23.99
CA TYR A 17 59.55 37.86 -25.21
C TYR A 17 58.30 38.08 -26.07
N LEU A 18 57.50 37.03 -26.29
CA LEU A 18 56.23 37.14 -27.02
C LEU A 18 55.21 38.01 -26.27
N ARG A 19 55.19 38.01 -24.94
CA ARG A 19 54.37 38.95 -24.15
C ARG A 19 54.83 40.41 -24.28
N VAL A 20 56.13 40.66 -24.38
CA VAL A 20 56.68 42.00 -24.55
C VAL A 20 56.47 42.51 -25.99
N LEU A 21 56.48 41.64 -26.99
CA LEU A 21 56.21 42.06 -28.36
C LEU A 21 54.70 42.18 -28.66
N PHE A 22 53.88 41.21 -28.21
CA PHE A 22 52.49 41.05 -28.66
C PHE A 22 51.47 40.99 -27.51
N GLY A 23 51.91 41.01 -26.25
CA GLY A 23 51.03 40.98 -25.08
C GLY A 23 50.32 42.31 -24.81
N PRO A 24 49.61 42.44 -23.68
CA PRO A 24 48.71 43.57 -23.40
C PRO A 24 49.29 44.99 -23.54
N LYS A 25 50.61 45.11 -23.41
CA LYS A 25 51.37 46.36 -23.54
C LYS A 25 52.53 46.21 -24.54
N GLY A 26 52.40 45.29 -25.50
CA GLY A 26 53.48 44.90 -26.39
C GLY A 26 53.75 45.90 -27.51
N PHE A 27 55.00 45.96 -27.97
CA PHE A 27 55.46 46.95 -28.96
C PHE A 27 54.81 46.80 -30.34
N PHE A 28 54.42 45.59 -30.74
CA PHE A 28 53.78 45.25 -32.01
C PHE A 28 52.32 44.82 -31.84
N ARG A 29 51.67 45.25 -30.75
CA ARG A 29 50.29 44.87 -30.47
C ARG A 29 49.32 45.68 -31.34
N GLU A 30 48.54 45.01 -32.18
CA GLU A 30 47.47 45.64 -32.95
C GLU A 30 46.17 45.71 -32.14
N LYS A 31 45.41 46.80 -32.29
CA LYS A 31 44.16 47.04 -31.56
C LYS A 31 43.10 45.95 -31.83
N GLN A 32 43.13 45.33 -33.01
CA GLN A 32 42.24 44.24 -33.41
C GLN A 32 42.36 43.00 -32.49
N TRP A 33 43.50 42.80 -31.83
CA TRP A 33 43.69 41.73 -30.86
C TRP A 33 42.88 41.91 -29.57
N ASP A 34 42.59 43.16 -29.15
CA ASP A 34 41.72 43.40 -28.00
C ASP A 34 40.28 43.05 -28.34
N GLU A 35 39.82 43.45 -29.53
CA GLU A 35 38.48 43.16 -30.05
C GLU A 35 38.25 41.65 -30.17
N TRP A 36 39.18 40.89 -30.77
CA TRP A 36 39.10 39.43 -30.84
C TRP A 36 39.12 38.74 -29.47
N ASN A 37 39.90 39.26 -28.51
CA ASN A 37 39.95 38.69 -27.17
C ASN A 37 38.67 38.97 -26.38
N ASP A 38 38.08 40.15 -26.54
CA ASP A 38 36.84 40.52 -25.86
C ASP A 38 35.64 39.80 -26.49
N GLU A 39 35.63 39.60 -27.81
CA GLU A 39 34.67 38.74 -28.50
C GLU A 39 34.81 37.27 -28.05
N ALA A 40 36.03 36.74 -27.99
CA ALA A 40 36.27 35.38 -27.50
C ALA A 40 35.86 35.20 -26.02
N LYS A 41 36.08 36.21 -25.16
CA LYS A 41 35.59 36.19 -23.78
C LYS A 41 34.06 36.25 -23.71
N ALA A 42 33.43 37.08 -24.53
CA ALA A 42 31.98 37.20 -24.60
C ALA A 42 31.34 35.87 -25.03
N THR A 43 31.88 35.23 -26.07
CA THR A 43 31.46 33.90 -26.53
C THR A 43 31.64 32.85 -25.44
N ARG A 44 32.81 32.80 -24.78
CA ARG A 44 33.05 31.84 -23.70
C ARG A 44 32.13 32.05 -22.49
N ASN A 45 31.78 33.30 -22.19
CA ASN A 45 30.84 33.63 -21.12
C ASN A 45 29.40 33.24 -21.49
N ALA A 46 28.99 33.46 -22.75
CA ALA A 46 27.70 33.03 -23.27
C ALA A 46 27.55 31.50 -23.25
N GLU A 47 28.58 30.76 -23.67
CA GLU A 47 28.60 29.28 -23.61
C GLU A 47 28.49 28.76 -22.17
N LYS A 48 29.20 29.39 -21.21
CA LYS A 48 29.08 29.04 -19.79
C LYS A 48 27.69 29.32 -19.23
N ALA A 49 27.07 30.44 -19.63
CA ALA A 49 25.72 30.78 -19.23
C ALA A 49 24.70 29.77 -19.81
N ALA A 50 24.84 29.39 -21.08
CA ALA A 50 24.01 28.39 -21.74
C ALA A 50 24.11 27.01 -21.05
N ARG A 51 25.33 26.53 -20.78
CA ARG A 51 25.53 25.25 -20.04
C ARG A 51 24.92 25.28 -18.64
N LYS A 52 24.99 26.41 -17.94
CA LYS A 52 24.39 26.57 -16.61
C LYS A 52 22.86 26.58 -16.68
N ALA A 53 22.27 27.21 -17.70
CA ALA A 53 20.84 27.21 -17.94
C ALA A 53 20.33 25.80 -18.32
N GLU A 54 21.04 25.09 -19.21
CA GLU A 54 20.73 23.70 -19.57
C GLU A 54 20.83 22.78 -18.35
N ALA A 55 21.87 22.90 -17.52
CA ALA A 55 22.00 22.12 -16.29
C ALA A 55 20.85 22.39 -15.30
N LYS A 56 20.38 23.64 -15.21
CA LYS A 56 19.24 24.01 -14.37
C LYS A 56 17.93 23.42 -14.91
N ILE A 57 17.69 23.50 -16.22
CA ILE A 57 16.53 22.88 -16.88
C ILE A 57 16.56 21.35 -16.73
N GLN A 58 17.75 20.73 -16.85
CA GLN A 58 17.93 19.29 -16.64
C GLN A 58 17.65 18.89 -15.19
N ALA A 59 18.10 19.71 -14.21
CA ALA A 59 17.83 19.50 -12.79
C ALA A 59 16.34 19.68 -12.46
N GLU A 60 15.69 20.70 -13.00
CA GLU A 60 14.25 20.93 -12.83
C GLU A 60 13.40 19.84 -13.50
N LYS A 61 13.79 19.36 -14.69
CA LYS A 61 13.17 18.19 -15.33
C LYS A 61 13.39 16.91 -14.53
N LYS A 62 14.57 16.71 -13.93
CA LYS A 62 14.87 15.56 -13.07
C LYS A 62 14.05 15.60 -11.78
N ILE A 63 13.93 16.78 -11.15
CA ILE A 63 13.08 16.97 -9.97
C ILE A 63 11.62 16.71 -10.36
N ARG A 64 11.10 17.31 -11.43
CA ARG A 64 9.73 17.09 -11.90
C ARG A 64 9.45 15.64 -12.29
N HIS A 65 10.39 14.94 -12.91
CA HIS A 65 10.28 13.52 -13.20
C HIS A 65 10.32 12.64 -11.94
N THR A 66 11.05 13.06 -10.90
CA THR A 66 11.07 12.40 -9.59
C THR A 66 9.77 12.66 -8.81
N THR A 67 9.10 13.80 -9.05
CA THR A 67 7.81 14.15 -8.42
C THR A 67 6.61 13.56 -9.17
N GLU A 68 6.68 13.38 -10.50
CA GLU A 68 5.59 12.80 -11.32
C GLU A 68 5.60 11.26 -11.35
N VAL A 69 6.71 10.60 -11.02
CA VAL A 69 6.76 9.15 -10.84
C VAL A 69 6.73 8.85 -9.34
N ALA A 70 5.52 8.82 -8.76
CA ALA A 70 5.28 8.00 -7.58
C ALA A 70 5.57 6.55 -7.99
N MET A 71 6.84 6.13 -7.90
CA MET A 71 7.23 4.77 -8.24
C MET A 71 6.52 3.85 -7.26
N THR A 72 5.50 3.15 -7.76
CA THR A 72 5.04 1.92 -7.14
C THR A 72 6.29 1.07 -6.86
N PRO A 73 6.51 0.62 -5.61
CA PRO A 73 7.66 -0.20 -5.28
C PRO A 73 7.67 -1.44 -6.18
N ASP A 74 8.85 -1.83 -6.67
CA ASP A 74 9.00 -3.09 -7.40
C ASP A 74 8.87 -4.24 -6.42
N LEU A 75 7.74 -4.94 -6.50
CA LEU A 75 7.41 -6.07 -5.62
C LEU A 75 7.53 -7.42 -6.32
N THR A 76 8.14 -7.47 -7.51
CA THR A 76 8.18 -8.66 -8.36
C THR A 76 8.86 -9.84 -7.66
N SER A 77 9.97 -9.60 -6.96
CA SER A 77 10.68 -10.63 -6.18
C SER A 77 9.82 -11.19 -5.06
N TYR A 78 9.08 -10.34 -4.34
CA TYR A 78 8.20 -10.74 -3.25
C TYR A 78 6.98 -11.52 -3.73
N GLN A 79 6.39 -11.13 -4.87
CA GLN A 79 5.29 -11.86 -5.48
C GLN A 79 5.73 -13.24 -5.95
N LYS A 80 6.93 -13.33 -6.53
CA LYS A 80 7.53 -14.62 -6.92
C LYS A 80 7.76 -15.50 -5.70
N TRP A 81 8.38 -14.95 -4.65
CA TRP A 81 8.58 -15.69 -3.40
C TRP A 81 7.26 -16.15 -2.79
N PHE A 82 6.22 -15.31 -2.79
CA PHE A 82 4.90 -15.70 -2.28
C PHE A 82 4.34 -16.89 -3.07
N ALA A 83 4.44 -16.88 -4.41
CA ALA A 83 4.00 -18.01 -5.22
C ALA A 83 4.75 -19.30 -4.88
N GLU A 84 6.09 -19.24 -4.78
CA GLU A 84 6.94 -20.39 -4.40
C GLU A 84 6.64 -20.88 -2.98
N TYR A 85 6.42 -19.96 -2.03
CA TYR A 85 6.02 -20.28 -0.67
C TYR A 85 4.70 -21.05 -0.63
N VAL A 86 3.68 -20.60 -1.37
CA VAL A 86 2.38 -21.26 -1.44
C VAL A 86 2.48 -22.64 -2.11
N GLU A 87 3.31 -22.79 -3.15
CA GLU A 87 3.55 -24.10 -3.80
C GLU A 87 4.07 -25.15 -2.81
N GLY A 88 4.86 -24.75 -1.81
CA GLY A 88 5.32 -25.63 -0.74
C GLY A 88 4.20 -26.25 0.12
N TYR A 89 2.98 -25.71 0.05
CA TYR A 89 1.80 -26.21 0.76
C TYR A 89 0.83 -26.99 -0.13
N ALA A 90 1.21 -27.33 -1.37
CA ALA A 90 0.37 -28.15 -2.24
C ALA A 90 -0.08 -29.46 -1.56
N GLN A 91 -1.36 -29.78 -1.68
CA GLN A 91 -1.99 -30.93 -1.06
C GLN A 91 -2.28 -31.98 -2.13
N ALA A 92 -2.06 -33.26 -1.79
CA ALA A 92 -2.38 -34.37 -2.70
C ALA A 92 -3.89 -34.58 -2.84
N ASP A 93 -4.63 -34.31 -1.76
CA ASP A 93 -6.09 -34.41 -1.73
C ASP A 93 -6.72 -33.12 -2.28
N GLN A 94 -7.69 -33.28 -3.19
CA GLN A 94 -8.35 -32.15 -3.85
C GLN A 94 -9.21 -31.32 -2.89
N HIS A 95 -9.81 -31.96 -1.88
CA HIS A 95 -10.59 -31.24 -0.87
C HIS A 95 -9.69 -30.35 -0.01
N ASP A 96 -8.51 -30.82 0.38
CA ASP A 96 -7.52 -30.00 1.09
C ASP A 96 -6.89 -28.92 0.19
N GLN A 97 -6.63 -29.22 -1.07
CA GLN A 97 -6.02 -28.27 -2.02
C GLN A 97 -6.90 -27.03 -2.22
N GLN A 98 -8.23 -27.18 -2.21
CA GLN A 98 -9.15 -26.05 -2.36
C GLN A 98 -8.97 -24.98 -1.27
N TYR A 99 -8.56 -25.37 -0.05
CA TYR A 99 -8.33 -24.43 1.04
C TYR A 99 -7.06 -23.61 0.81
N ILE A 100 -6.02 -24.24 0.27
CA ILE A 100 -4.78 -23.56 -0.11
C ILE A 100 -5.03 -22.59 -1.26
N ASP A 101 -5.76 -23.03 -2.28
CA ASP A 101 -6.13 -22.20 -3.43
C ASP A 101 -6.98 -21.00 -3.00
N LEU A 102 -7.98 -21.22 -2.13
CA LEU A 102 -8.82 -20.16 -1.57
C LEU A 102 -7.97 -19.06 -0.92
N LYS A 103 -6.98 -19.42 -0.11
CA LYS A 103 -6.12 -18.44 0.57
C LYS A 103 -5.09 -17.78 -0.35
N ARG A 104 -4.58 -18.49 -1.35
CA ARG A 104 -3.77 -17.90 -2.41
C ARG A 104 -4.54 -16.82 -3.15
N GLU A 105 -5.73 -17.14 -3.64
CA GLU A 105 -6.54 -16.21 -4.44
C GLU A 105 -7.02 -15.03 -3.61
N HIS A 106 -7.45 -15.28 -2.37
CA HIS A 106 -7.77 -14.23 -1.40
C HIS A 106 -6.61 -13.26 -1.23
N THR A 107 -5.39 -13.76 -0.96
CA THR A 107 -4.22 -12.91 -0.76
C THR A 107 -3.94 -12.02 -2.00
N LEU A 108 -4.07 -12.56 -3.20
CA LEU A 108 -3.85 -11.80 -4.44
C LEU A 108 -4.93 -10.73 -4.67
N ARG A 109 -6.20 -11.00 -4.32
CA ARG A 109 -7.28 -10.01 -4.39
C ARG A 109 -7.12 -8.93 -3.33
N VAL A 110 -6.74 -9.27 -2.09
CA VAL A 110 -6.40 -8.32 -1.03
C VAL A 110 -5.25 -7.42 -1.47
N PHE A 111 -4.19 -7.99 -2.06
CA PHE A 111 -3.08 -7.22 -2.62
C PHE A 111 -3.54 -6.27 -3.75
N GLY A 112 -4.46 -6.70 -4.61
CA GLY A 112 -5.07 -5.85 -5.64
C GLY A 112 -5.92 -4.70 -5.07
N ASN A 113 -6.65 -4.94 -3.98
CA ASN A 113 -7.39 -3.89 -3.26
C ASN A 113 -6.42 -2.87 -2.64
N ALA A 114 -5.35 -3.35 -1.99
CA ALA A 114 -4.34 -2.50 -1.38
C ALA A 114 -3.66 -1.59 -2.41
N LYS A 115 -3.35 -2.09 -3.62
CA LYS A 115 -2.83 -1.24 -4.71
C LYS A 115 -3.78 -0.11 -5.07
N GLN A 116 -5.08 -0.39 -5.21
CA GLN A 116 -6.06 0.64 -5.54
C GLN A 116 -6.19 1.69 -4.42
N ILE A 117 -6.21 1.25 -3.17
CA ILE A 117 -6.29 2.16 -2.02
C ILE A 117 -5.01 3.01 -1.94
N THR A 118 -3.82 2.41 -1.96
CA THR A 118 -2.55 3.17 -1.90
C THR A 118 -2.40 4.17 -3.04
N ALA A 119 -2.87 3.85 -4.25
CA ALA A 119 -2.82 4.76 -5.41
C ALA A 119 -3.75 5.98 -5.27
N SER A 120 -4.76 5.90 -4.41
CA SER A 120 -5.68 7.02 -4.12
C SER A 120 -5.20 7.94 -3.00
N LEU A 121 -4.15 7.56 -2.27
CA LEU A 121 -3.65 8.25 -1.09
C LEU A 121 -2.30 8.92 -1.37
N SER A 122 -2.09 10.11 -0.80
CA SER A 122 -0.79 10.79 -0.80
C SER A 122 0.17 10.17 0.23
N LEU A 123 0.75 9.02 -0.10
CA LEU A 123 1.68 8.29 0.77
C LEU A 123 3.13 8.52 0.38
N ASP A 124 4.02 8.58 1.38
CA ASP A 124 5.44 8.43 1.14
C ASP A 124 5.79 6.99 0.70
N SER A 125 6.90 6.84 -0.01
CA SER A 125 7.31 5.55 -0.58
C SER A 125 7.51 4.45 0.47
N SER A 126 7.93 4.80 1.69
CA SER A 126 8.12 3.83 2.78
C SER A 126 6.77 3.30 3.27
N THR A 127 5.81 4.19 3.56
CA THR A 127 4.46 3.78 3.98
C THR A 127 3.75 2.97 2.90
N MET A 128 3.87 3.35 1.63
CA MET A 128 3.32 2.59 0.50
C MET A 128 3.93 1.19 0.40
N ASN A 129 5.27 1.07 0.54
CA ASN A 129 5.96 -0.22 0.51
C ASN A 129 5.48 -1.13 1.66
N VAL A 130 5.38 -0.59 2.88
CA VAL A 130 4.89 -1.34 4.05
C VAL A 130 3.46 -1.83 3.84
N ALA A 131 2.56 -0.99 3.30
CA ALA A 131 1.17 -1.37 3.06
C ALA A 131 1.05 -2.50 2.03
N LEU A 132 1.79 -2.41 0.93
CA LEU A 132 1.74 -3.39 -0.15
C LEU A 132 2.40 -4.72 0.23
N LEU A 133 3.56 -4.70 0.90
CA LEU A 133 4.19 -5.90 1.45
C LEU A 133 3.33 -6.52 2.55
N GLY A 134 2.76 -5.69 3.42
CA GLY A 134 1.81 -6.12 4.45
C GLY A 134 0.60 -6.84 3.85
N ALA A 135 0.02 -6.31 2.77
CA ALA A 135 -1.11 -6.93 2.08
C ALA A 135 -0.74 -8.26 1.40
N LEU A 136 0.42 -8.33 0.74
CA LEU A 136 0.91 -9.56 0.12
C LEU A 136 1.19 -10.66 1.15
N PHE A 137 1.58 -10.28 2.37
CA PHE A 137 2.01 -11.23 3.40
C PHE A 137 1.04 -11.41 4.58
N HIS A 138 -0.10 -10.72 4.63
CA HIS A 138 -0.98 -10.72 5.80
C HIS A 138 -1.40 -12.15 6.23
N ASP A 139 -1.67 -13.02 5.25
CA ASP A 139 -2.17 -14.37 5.46
C ASP A 139 -1.12 -15.48 5.25
N VAL A 140 0.19 -15.17 5.19
CA VAL A 140 1.24 -16.22 5.07
C VAL A 140 1.20 -17.25 6.20
N GLY A 141 0.69 -16.85 7.38
CA GLY A 141 0.45 -17.76 8.50
C GLY A 141 -0.68 -18.75 8.27
N ARG A 142 -1.63 -18.49 7.35
CA ARG A 142 -2.76 -19.38 7.08
C ARG A 142 -2.34 -20.70 6.46
N PHE A 143 -1.32 -20.69 5.62
CA PHE A 143 -0.86 -21.89 4.93
C PHE A 143 -0.32 -22.93 5.93
N GLU A 144 0.57 -22.50 6.84
CA GLU A 144 1.08 -23.35 7.92
C GLU A 144 0.00 -23.72 8.95
N GLN A 145 -0.90 -22.78 9.27
CA GLN A 145 -2.05 -23.05 10.14
C GLN A 145 -2.93 -24.19 9.58
N TYR A 146 -3.28 -24.14 8.29
CA TYR A 146 -4.07 -25.20 7.68
C TYR A 146 -3.29 -26.51 7.56
N ASN A 147 -2.02 -26.44 7.18
CA ASN A 147 -1.16 -27.61 7.05
C ASN A 147 -1.12 -28.44 8.35
N ILE A 148 -0.97 -27.77 9.50
CA ILE A 148 -0.87 -28.43 10.82
C ILE A 148 -2.25 -28.76 11.39
N TYR A 149 -3.18 -27.81 11.39
CA TYR A 149 -4.43 -27.90 12.17
C TYR A 149 -5.66 -28.22 11.33
N LYS A 150 -5.55 -28.21 9.99
CA LYS A 150 -6.65 -28.43 9.03
C LYS A 150 -7.86 -27.53 9.30
N THR A 151 -7.61 -26.29 9.73
CA THR A 151 -8.63 -25.27 9.99
C THR A 151 -8.05 -23.87 9.90
N TYR A 152 -8.88 -22.89 9.54
CA TYR A 152 -8.57 -21.45 9.63
C TYR A 152 -9.13 -20.79 10.91
N SER A 153 -9.69 -21.56 11.84
CA SER A 153 -10.15 -21.02 13.11
C SER A 153 -8.97 -20.71 14.03
N ASP A 154 -8.65 -19.43 14.22
CA ASP A 154 -7.61 -18.98 15.18
C ASP A 154 -7.91 -19.46 16.61
N GLN A 155 -9.19 -19.51 17.00
CA GLN A 155 -9.62 -19.97 18.32
C GLN A 155 -9.33 -21.45 18.54
N ASN A 156 -9.49 -22.27 17.49
CA ASN A 156 -9.27 -23.71 17.57
C ASN A 156 -7.84 -24.12 17.17
N SER A 157 -6.96 -23.15 16.88
CA SER A 157 -5.58 -23.41 16.45
C SER A 157 -4.61 -22.34 16.97
N VAL A 158 -4.14 -21.44 16.10
CA VAL A 158 -3.12 -20.42 16.36
C VAL A 158 -3.52 -19.10 15.70
N ASN A 159 -3.17 -17.98 16.33
CA ASN A 159 -3.36 -16.67 15.71
C ASN A 159 -2.48 -16.53 14.45
N HIS A 160 -3.11 -16.50 13.27
CA HIS A 160 -2.42 -16.51 12.00
C HIS A 160 -1.57 -15.26 11.74
N GLY A 161 -1.99 -14.07 12.19
CA GLY A 161 -1.19 -12.84 12.05
C GLY A 161 0.13 -12.92 12.83
N LEU A 162 0.09 -13.42 14.07
CA LEU A 162 1.31 -13.64 14.86
C LEU A 162 2.19 -14.75 14.28
N LEU A 163 1.58 -15.82 13.76
CA LEU A 163 2.31 -16.89 13.06
C LEU A 163 2.98 -16.34 11.79
N GLY A 164 2.28 -15.56 10.98
CA GLY A 164 2.81 -14.93 9.77
C GLY A 164 4.00 -14.02 10.07
N CYS A 165 3.90 -13.20 11.11
CA CYS A 165 5.03 -12.38 11.58
C CYS A 165 6.28 -13.22 11.95
N ARG A 166 6.08 -14.38 12.56
CA ARG A 166 7.17 -15.32 12.87
C ARG A 166 7.76 -15.92 11.60
N ILE A 167 6.92 -16.38 10.67
CA ILE A 167 7.34 -16.98 9.40
C ILE A 167 8.17 -15.98 8.59
N LEU A 168 7.71 -14.75 8.42
CA LEU A 168 8.46 -13.71 7.71
C LEU A 168 9.85 -13.46 8.31
N LYS A 169 9.99 -13.62 9.63
CA LYS A 169 11.30 -13.52 10.30
C LYS A 169 12.17 -14.75 10.03
N GLN A 170 11.59 -15.95 9.99
CA GLN A 170 12.33 -17.21 9.77
C GLN A 170 12.82 -17.33 8.32
N GLU A 171 11.94 -17.01 7.38
CA GLU A 171 12.21 -17.05 5.93
C GLU A 171 13.20 -15.98 5.48
N SER A 172 13.48 -14.99 6.34
CA SER A 172 14.38 -13.86 6.05
C SER A 172 14.04 -13.11 4.75
N ILE A 173 12.82 -13.23 4.26
CA ILE A 173 12.38 -12.67 2.97
C ILE A 173 12.52 -11.14 2.90
N LEU A 174 12.42 -10.46 4.04
CA LEU A 174 12.57 -9.00 4.12
C LEU A 174 14.02 -8.56 4.42
N GLU A 175 15.02 -9.44 4.42
CA GLU A 175 16.35 -9.11 4.94
C GLU A 175 17.06 -7.96 4.20
N HIS A 176 16.74 -7.78 2.91
CA HIS A 176 17.28 -6.71 2.06
C HIS A 176 16.60 -5.35 2.27
N GLU A 177 15.44 -5.30 2.93
CA GLU A 177 14.76 -4.05 3.26
C GLU A 177 15.43 -3.33 4.44
N PRO A 178 15.29 -2.01 4.58
CA PRO A 178 15.65 -1.30 5.81
C PRO A 178 14.98 -1.90 7.05
N LYS A 179 15.66 -1.86 8.21
CA LYS A 179 15.16 -2.50 9.44
C LYS A 179 13.81 -1.93 9.89
N GLU A 180 13.57 -0.67 9.62
CA GLU A 180 12.32 0.03 9.85
C GLU A 180 11.17 -0.59 9.03
N ILE A 181 11.39 -0.85 7.74
CA ILE A 181 10.43 -1.54 6.86
C ILE A 181 10.20 -2.98 7.32
N GLN A 182 11.27 -3.72 7.62
CA GLN A 182 11.18 -5.10 8.14
C GLN A 182 10.31 -5.18 9.40
N HIS A 183 10.46 -4.21 10.32
CA HIS A 183 9.64 -4.11 11.51
C HIS A 183 8.20 -3.78 11.14
N ALA A 184 8.00 -2.71 10.36
CA ALA A 184 6.68 -2.20 10.02
C ALA A 184 5.82 -3.26 9.29
N VAL A 185 6.38 -3.97 8.31
CA VAL A 185 5.66 -5.05 7.60
C VAL A 185 5.24 -6.16 8.56
N ARG A 186 6.15 -6.65 9.41
CA ARG A 186 5.83 -7.69 10.39
C ARG A 186 4.80 -7.23 11.43
N ALA A 187 4.84 -5.97 11.83
CA ALA A 187 3.84 -5.38 12.71
C ALA A 187 2.47 -5.31 12.03
N THR A 188 2.40 -4.84 10.79
CA THR A 188 1.19 -4.82 9.97
C THR A 188 0.57 -6.23 9.86
N VAL A 189 1.39 -7.24 9.52
CA VAL A 189 0.95 -8.64 9.45
C VAL A 189 0.48 -9.16 10.82
N ALA A 190 1.18 -8.85 11.91
CA ALA A 190 0.78 -9.27 13.26
C ALA A 190 -0.52 -8.63 13.77
N LEU A 191 -0.89 -7.46 13.23
CA LEU A 191 -1.97 -6.63 13.74
C LEU A 191 -3.23 -6.62 12.86
N HIS A 192 -3.17 -7.09 11.62
CA HIS A 192 -4.29 -6.97 10.68
C HIS A 192 -5.57 -7.66 11.18
N ASN A 193 -5.46 -8.81 11.86
CA ASN A 193 -6.62 -9.54 12.40
C ASN A 193 -7.05 -9.09 13.81
N LYS A 194 -6.43 -8.06 14.39
CA LYS A 194 -6.82 -7.57 15.72
C LYS A 194 -8.16 -6.85 15.65
N TYR A 195 -8.98 -7.04 16.68
CA TYR A 195 -10.26 -6.33 16.82
C TYR A 195 -10.03 -4.81 16.89
N ALA A 196 -9.14 -4.37 17.78
CA ALA A 196 -8.72 -2.97 17.92
C ALA A 196 -7.20 -2.86 17.85
N LEU A 197 -6.71 -1.79 17.23
CA LEU A 197 -5.29 -1.48 17.18
C LEU A 197 -4.85 -0.74 18.45
N PRO A 198 -3.60 -0.92 18.93
CA PRO A 198 -3.06 -0.11 19.99
C PRO A 198 -3.09 1.39 19.64
N SER A 199 -3.47 2.23 20.60
CA SER A 199 -3.57 3.69 20.38
C SER A 199 -2.24 4.36 20.03
N ALA A 200 -1.13 3.83 20.55
CA ALA A 200 0.21 4.37 20.36
C ALA A 200 1.01 3.64 19.25
N LEU A 201 0.43 3.48 18.06
CA LEU A 201 1.16 2.95 16.89
C LEU A 201 1.85 4.06 16.10
N PRO A 202 3.10 3.84 15.62
CA PRO A 202 3.73 4.72 14.65
C PRO A 202 2.82 4.95 13.44
N LYS A 203 2.74 6.20 12.96
CA LYS A 203 1.79 6.62 11.91
C LYS A 203 1.84 5.74 10.66
N HIS A 204 3.04 5.43 10.15
CA HIS A 204 3.21 4.59 8.97
C HIS A 204 2.70 3.14 9.17
N ILE A 205 2.88 2.55 10.36
CA ILE A 205 2.36 1.21 10.68
C ILE A 205 0.84 1.26 10.80
N ARG A 206 0.30 2.29 11.46
CA ARG A 206 -1.16 2.49 11.59
C ARG A 206 -1.79 2.56 10.20
N ILE A 207 -1.32 3.48 9.35
CA ILE A 207 -1.81 3.64 7.97
C ILE A 207 -1.75 2.33 7.21
N ALA A 208 -0.57 1.69 7.16
CA ALA A 208 -0.41 0.41 6.45
C ALA A 208 -1.36 -0.68 6.98
N THR A 209 -1.54 -0.76 8.30
CA THR A 209 -2.43 -1.74 8.91
C THR A 209 -3.90 -1.50 8.57
N HIS A 210 -4.36 -0.24 8.56
CA HIS A 210 -5.72 0.08 8.11
C HIS A 210 -5.92 -0.25 6.63
N ILE A 211 -4.93 0.01 5.77
CA ILE A 211 -5.02 -0.33 4.34
C ILE A 211 -5.19 -1.84 4.16
N VAL A 212 -4.40 -2.65 4.88
CA VAL A 212 -4.50 -4.11 4.83
C VAL A 212 -5.87 -4.58 5.36
N ARG A 213 -6.33 -4.03 6.48
CA ARG A 213 -7.63 -4.39 7.09
C ARG A 213 -8.81 -4.08 6.17
N ASP A 214 -8.81 -2.90 5.55
CA ASP A 214 -9.85 -2.52 4.57
C ASP A 214 -9.79 -3.44 3.35
N SER A 215 -8.59 -3.69 2.83
CA SER A 215 -8.36 -4.54 1.66
C SER A 215 -8.85 -5.97 1.88
N ASP A 216 -8.62 -6.50 3.08
CA ASP A 216 -9.06 -7.81 3.55
C ASP A 216 -10.59 -7.89 3.65
N LYS A 217 -11.21 -6.95 4.36
CA LYS A 217 -12.68 -6.84 4.45
C LYS A 217 -13.32 -6.77 3.06
N LEU A 218 -12.76 -5.97 2.15
CA LEU A 218 -13.26 -5.80 0.78
C LEU A 218 -13.25 -7.09 -0.05
N ASP A 219 -12.34 -8.03 0.24
CA ASP A 219 -12.32 -9.35 -0.39
C ASP A 219 -13.26 -10.34 0.30
N ILE A 220 -13.35 -10.27 1.63
CA ILE A 220 -14.20 -11.17 2.43
C ILE A 220 -15.69 -10.86 2.21
N PHE A 221 -16.07 -9.58 2.05
CA PHE A 221 -17.44 -9.13 1.91
C PHE A 221 -18.24 -9.93 0.86
N PRO A 222 -17.82 -9.99 -0.43
CA PRO A 222 -18.56 -10.75 -1.45
C PRO A 222 -18.75 -12.22 -1.10
N VAL A 223 -17.72 -12.87 -0.55
CA VAL A 223 -17.74 -14.30 -0.20
C VAL A 223 -18.72 -14.59 0.93
N LEU A 224 -18.78 -13.72 1.94
CA LEU A 224 -19.73 -13.91 3.04
C LEU A 224 -21.16 -13.55 2.62
N VAL A 225 -21.34 -12.52 1.79
CA VAL A 225 -22.65 -12.11 1.31
C VAL A 225 -23.26 -13.15 0.38
N SER A 226 -22.46 -13.86 -0.43
CA SER A 226 -22.95 -14.94 -1.29
C SER A 226 -23.57 -16.10 -0.52
N ASN A 227 -23.30 -16.24 0.78
CA ASN A 227 -23.95 -17.25 1.62
C ASN A 227 -25.44 -16.93 1.88
N PHE A 228 -25.87 -15.68 1.66
CA PHE A 228 -27.25 -15.24 1.88
C PHE A 228 -28.02 -15.01 0.57
N THR A 229 -27.32 -14.90 -0.55
CA THR A 229 -27.90 -14.69 -1.88
C THR A 229 -27.94 -16.02 -2.65
N HIS A 230 -29.03 -16.30 -3.36
CA HIS A 230 -29.27 -17.59 -4.04
C HIS A 230 -28.45 -17.80 -5.34
N ASP A 231 -27.33 -17.09 -5.50
CA ASP A 231 -26.53 -17.02 -6.74
C ASP A 231 -25.34 -18.00 -6.81
N GLY A 232 -25.18 -18.92 -5.85
CA GLY A 232 -24.15 -19.96 -5.88
C GLY A 232 -24.47 -21.11 -4.94
N SER A 233 -23.89 -22.27 -5.20
CA SER A 233 -24.20 -23.56 -4.57
C SER A 233 -24.43 -23.48 -3.05
N LYS A 234 -25.49 -24.12 -2.56
CA LYS A 234 -25.73 -24.45 -1.14
C LYS A 234 -24.65 -25.37 -0.53
N SER A 235 -23.44 -25.38 -1.05
CA SER A 235 -22.31 -26.07 -0.45
C SER A 235 -21.83 -25.19 0.70
N ASP A 236 -22.34 -25.49 1.87
CA ASP A 236 -21.91 -24.98 3.16
C ASP A 236 -22.15 -23.48 3.35
N VAL A 237 -23.42 -23.11 3.57
CA VAL A 237 -23.71 -21.89 4.34
C VAL A 237 -22.87 -22.01 5.61
N ILE A 238 -21.86 -21.15 5.75
CA ILE A 238 -21.11 -21.02 6.99
C ILE A 238 -22.08 -20.41 8.01
N THR A 239 -22.95 -21.25 8.57
CA THR A 239 -23.91 -20.81 9.59
C THR A 239 -23.19 -20.45 10.87
N MET A 240 -21.93 -20.85 11.04
CA MET A 240 -21.16 -20.68 12.29
C MET A 240 -21.90 -21.25 13.52
N GLY A 241 -22.84 -22.18 13.31
CA GLY A 241 -23.72 -22.68 14.36
C GLY A 241 -24.83 -21.72 14.80
N LEU A 242 -25.09 -20.66 14.03
CA LEU A 242 -26.16 -19.69 14.30
C LEU A 242 -27.54 -20.26 13.98
N GLU A 243 -28.54 -19.80 14.73
CA GLU A 243 -29.95 -20.17 14.56
C GLU A 243 -30.52 -19.50 13.30
N ASP A 244 -31.11 -20.29 12.40
CA ASP A 244 -31.83 -19.81 11.22
C ASP A 244 -33.29 -19.53 11.58
N CYS A 245 -33.51 -18.35 12.16
CA CYS A 245 -34.84 -17.84 12.50
C CYS A 245 -35.16 -16.63 11.61
N PRO A 246 -36.16 -16.71 10.71
CA PRO A 246 -36.36 -15.71 9.65
C PRO A 246 -36.42 -14.25 10.12
N THR A 247 -36.99 -14.01 11.29
CA THR A 247 -37.25 -12.67 11.83
C THR A 247 -36.50 -12.34 13.12
N GLU A 248 -35.82 -13.32 13.72
CA GLU A 248 -35.14 -13.11 15.00
C GLU A 248 -33.75 -12.50 14.80
N TYR A 249 -33.37 -11.66 15.74
CA TYR A 249 -32.05 -11.05 15.86
C TYR A 249 -31.82 -10.61 17.31
N THR A 250 -30.57 -10.41 17.69
CA THR A 250 -30.16 -10.01 19.03
C THR A 250 -30.28 -8.48 19.17
N TYR A 251 -31.12 -8.01 20.09
CA TYR A 251 -31.38 -6.57 20.26
C TYR A 251 -30.11 -5.73 20.50
N LYS A 252 -29.15 -6.23 21.27
CA LYS A 252 -27.85 -5.55 21.48
C LYS A 252 -27.10 -5.34 20.17
N ILE A 253 -27.14 -6.32 19.26
CA ILE A 253 -26.47 -6.23 17.95
C ILE A 253 -27.16 -5.16 17.09
N LEU A 254 -28.49 -5.15 17.04
CA LEU A 254 -29.24 -4.08 16.38
C LEU A 254 -28.82 -2.70 16.90
N GLN A 255 -28.82 -2.50 18.22
CA GLN A 255 -28.46 -1.22 18.82
C GLN A 255 -27.04 -0.78 18.48
N ASN A 256 -26.08 -1.70 18.47
CA ASN A 256 -24.71 -1.38 18.06
C ASN A 256 -24.67 -0.86 16.61
N VAL A 257 -25.38 -1.53 15.68
CA VAL A 257 -25.42 -1.09 14.27
C VAL A 257 -26.07 0.29 14.14
N LEU A 258 -27.19 0.52 14.81
CA LEU A 258 -27.89 1.82 14.78
C LEU A 258 -27.04 2.96 15.37
N ASN A 259 -26.16 2.65 16.32
CA ASN A 259 -25.22 3.61 16.91
C ASN A 259 -23.91 3.77 16.12
N GLY A 260 -23.76 3.11 14.97
CA GLY A 260 -22.51 3.16 14.18
C GLY A 260 -21.35 2.37 14.79
N GLU A 261 -21.64 1.41 15.69
CA GLU A 261 -20.64 0.63 16.41
C GLU A 261 -20.38 -0.73 15.74
N SER A 262 -19.15 -1.22 15.90
CA SER A 262 -18.77 -2.55 15.40
C SER A 262 -19.35 -3.68 16.26
N VAL A 263 -19.86 -4.72 15.60
CA VAL A 263 -20.40 -5.93 16.24
C VAL A 263 -19.30 -6.98 16.45
N ARG A 264 -19.36 -7.71 17.57
CA ARG A 264 -18.43 -8.81 17.89
C ARG A 264 -19.02 -10.16 17.49
N TYR A 265 -18.19 -11.04 16.95
CA TYR A 265 -18.60 -12.40 16.56
C TYR A 265 -19.25 -13.20 17.70
N GLY A 266 -18.71 -13.09 18.93
CA GLY A 266 -19.20 -13.83 20.09
C GLY A 266 -20.55 -13.36 20.64
N ASP A 267 -21.09 -12.23 20.16
CA ASP A 267 -22.42 -11.75 20.56
C ASP A 267 -23.54 -12.34 19.66
N MET A 268 -23.20 -13.02 18.56
CA MET A 268 -24.18 -13.49 17.58
C MET A 268 -24.90 -14.76 18.03
N ARG A 269 -26.20 -14.82 17.76
CA ARG A 269 -27.04 -15.99 17.96
C ARG A 269 -27.76 -16.42 16.69
N TYR A 270 -28.23 -15.46 15.89
CA TYR A 270 -29.05 -15.71 14.70
C TYR A 270 -28.31 -15.40 13.40
N ILE A 271 -28.74 -15.98 12.28
CA ILE A 271 -28.20 -15.62 10.96
C ILE A 271 -28.35 -14.12 10.66
N ASN A 272 -29.45 -13.50 11.12
CA ASN A 272 -29.63 -12.06 10.95
C ASN A 272 -28.63 -11.22 11.76
N ASP A 273 -28.11 -11.74 12.88
CA ASP A 273 -27.01 -11.08 13.62
C ASP A 273 -25.74 -11.02 12.77
N PHE A 274 -25.50 -12.06 11.97
CA PHE A 274 -24.36 -12.09 11.07
C PHE A 274 -24.52 -11.08 9.94
N LYS A 275 -25.72 -10.95 9.36
CA LYS A 275 -26.01 -9.91 8.37
C LYS A 275 -25.79 -8.50 8.96
N LEU A 276 -26.29 -8.25 10.18
CA LEU A 276 -26.10 -7.00 10.91
C LEU A 276 -24.62 -6.72 11.21
N LEU A 277 -23.86 -7.74 11.62
CA LEU A 277 -22.41 -7.63 11.82
C LEU A 277 -21.71 -7.20 10.54
N LEU A 278 -22.02 -7.83 9.40
CA LEU A 278 -21.41 -7.46 8.11
C LEU A 278 -21.83 -6.06 7.66
N SER A 279 -23.09 -5.67 7.90
CA SER A 279 -23.55 -4.30 7.66
C SER A 279 -22.76 -3.28 8.49
N SER A 280 -22.40 -3.61 9.74
CA SER A 280 -21.62 -2.72 10.62
C SER A 280 -20.19 -2.45 10.15
N TRP A 281 -19.65 -3.25 9.23
CA TRP A 281 -18.26 -3.07 8.79
C TRP A 281 -18.01 -1.77 8.05
N VAL A 282 -19.06 -1.12 7.51
CA VAL A 282 -18.94 0.20 6.87
C VAL A 282 -18.40 1.26 7.83
N PHE A 283 -18.76 1.18 9.12
CA PHE A 283 -18.33 2.12 10.16
C PHE A 283 -16.83 2.00 10.50
N GLY A 284 -16.18 0.93 10.04
CA GLY A 284 -14.78 0.66 10.29
C GLY A 284 -13.94 0.53 9.02
N LEU A 285 -14.43 1.02 7.87
CA LEU A 285 -13.60 1.25 6.69
C LEU A 285 -12.89 2.58 6.86
N GLU A 286 -11.56 2.56 6.86
CA GLU A 286 -10.75 3.72 7.21
C GLU A 286 -10.69 4.74 6.07
N TYR A 287 -10.62 4.27 4.82
CA TYR A 287 -10.35 5.13 3.68
C TYR A 287 -11.57 5.30 2.80
N ARG A 288 -11.80 6.53 2.32
CA ARG A 288 -12.83 6.82 1.32
C ARG A 288 -12.73 5.93 0.08
N ALA A 289 -11.51 5.62 -0.38
CA ALA A 289 -11.30 4.71 -1.51
C ALA A 289 -11.81 3.29 -1.23
N SER A 290 -11.69 2.81 0.00
CA SER A 290 -12.26 1.53 0.43
C SER A 290 -13.79 1.56 0.35
N MET A 291 -14.40 2.64 0.82
CA MET A 291 -15.85 2.84 0.72
C MET A 291 -16.32 2.88 -0.73
N GLN A 292 -15.58 3.58 -1.61
CA GLN A 292 -15.87 3.65 -3.04
C GLN A 292 -15.82 2.26 -3.69
N LEU A 293 -14.79 1.46 -3.39
CA LEU A 293 -14.68 0.09 -3.90
C LEU A 293 -15.84 -0.79 -3.42
N LEU A 294 -16.27 -0.67 -2.16
CA LEU A 294 -17.43 -1.40 -1.64
C LEU A 294 -18.72 -1.00 -2.37
N HIS A 295 -18.93 0.31 -2.55
CA HIS A 295 -20.09 0.88 -3.25
C HIS A 295 -20.15 0.39 -4.71
N ASP A 296 -19.05 0.50 -5.45
CA ASP A 296 -19.02 0.17 -6.88
C ASP A 296 -19.25 -1.32 -7.15
N ARG A 297 -18.87 -2.18 -6.20
CA ARG A 297 -19.14 -3.63 -6.27
C ARG A 297 -20.59 -3.98 -5.90
N GLY A 298 -21.36 -3.02 -5.37
CA GLY A 298 -22.76 -3.20 -4.96
C GLY A 298 -22.98 -4.27 -3.87
N VAL A 299 -21.93 -4.65 -3.13
CA VAL A 299 -21.97 -5.79 -2.20
C VAL A 299 -22.85 -5.47 -0.99
N MET A 300 -22.72 -4.26 -0.44
CA MET A 300 -23.50 -3.83 0.71
C MET A 300 -25.00 -3.80 0.38
N GLU A 301 -25.39 -3.30 -0.79
CA GLU A 301 -26.80 -3.30 -1.20
C GLU A 301 -27.35 -4.73 -1.37
N ARG A 302 -26.56 -5.65 -1.92
CA ARG A 302 -26.97 -7.07 -1.96
C ARG A 302 -27.19 -7.64 -0.56
N LEU A 303 -26.29 -7.37 0.39
CA LEU A 303 -26.45 -7.79 1.79
C LEU A 303 -27.70 -7.20 2.43
N LEU A 304 -27.89 -5.88 2.33
CA LEU A 304 -29.03 -5.17 2.90
C LEU A 304 -30.36 -5.71 2.37
N ASN A 305 -30.42 -6.10 1.10
CA ASN A 305 -31.60 -6.73 0.49
C ASN A 305 -31.92 -8.13 1.05
N THR A 306 -31.00 -8.76 1.79
CA THR A 306 -31.24 -10.05 2.46
C THR A 306 -31.79 -9.91 3.89
N LEU A 307 -31.83 -8.69 4.44
CA LEU A 307 -32.41 -8.45 5.77
C LEU A 307 -33.94 -8.68 5.73
N PRO A 308 -34.54 -9.18 6.83
CA PRO A 308 -35.98 -9.43 6.87
C PRO A 308 -36.77 -8.12 6.79
N ALA A 309 -37.99 -8.18 6.25
CA ALA A 309 -38.89 -7.03 6.10
C ALA A 309 -39.51 -6.62 7.44
N LEU A 310 -38.69 -6.00 8.31
CA LEU A 310 -39.06 -5.51 9.64
C LEU A 310 -38.75 -4.01 9.76
N PRO A 311 -39.51 -3.23 10.55
CA PRO A 311 -39.25 -1.80 10.74
C PRO A 311 -37.80 -1.49 11.16
N ASP A 312 -37.25 -2.25 12.09
CA ASP A 312 -35.88 -2.05 12.59
C ASP A 312 -34.83 -2.30 11.49
N MET A 313 -35.12 -3.19 10.54
CA MET A 313 -34.21 -3.49 9.42
C MET A 313 -34.23 -2.39 8.37
N GLU A 314 -35.36 -1.71 8.19
CA GLU A 314 -35.42 -0.51 7.35
C GLU A 314 -34.61 0.64 7.98
N GLU A 315 -34.62 0.78 9.30
CA GLU A 315 -33.76 1.74 10.01
C GLU A 315 -32.27 1.42 9.82
N VAL A 316 -31.88 0.14 9.96
CA VAL A 316 -30.51 -0.31 9.67
C VAL A 316 -30.09 0.05 8.25
N LYS A 317 -30.94 -0.20 7.25
CA LYS A 317 -30.66 0.15 5.84
C LYS A 317 -30.41 1.65 5.68
N LEU A 318 -31.19 2.48 6.36
CA LEU A 318 -31.02 3.94 6.32
C LEU A 318 -29.68 4.35 6.92
N VAL A 319 -29.38 3.95 8.16
CA VAL A 319 -28.13 4.32 8.86
C VAL A 319 -26.89 3.87 8.07
N VAL A 320 -26.89 2.65 7.53
CA VAL A 320 -25.78 2.12 6.73
C VAL A 320 -25.59 2.93 5.44
N ARG A 321 -26.68 3.23 4.72
CA ARG A 321 -26.61 4.02 3.49
C ARG A 321 -26.18 5.46 3.76
N GLU A 322 -26.66 6.08 4.83
CA GLU A 322 -26.26 7.42 5.24
C GLU A 322 -24.77 7.49 5.55
N GLU A 323 -24.21 6.50 6.26
CA GLU A 323 -22.78 6.44 6.51
C GLU A 323 -21.97 6.29 5.22
N MET A 324 -22.38 5.37 4.33
CA MET A 324 -21.72 5.22 3.03
C MET A 324 -21.74 6.54 2.25
N GLN A 325 -22.89 7.22 2.18
CA GLN A 325 -22.99 8.51 1.49
C GLN A 325 -22.16 9.60 2.17
N ARG A 326 -22.13 9.66 3.50
CA ARG A 326 -21.31 10.61 4.27
C ARG A 326 -19.84 10.48 3.90
N VAL A 327 -19.30 9.27 3.87
CA VAL A 327 -17.89 9.00 3.51
C VAL A 327 -17.63 9.27 2.02
N LEU A 328 -18.57 8.91 1.14
CA LEU A 328 -18.38 9.14 -0.30
C LEU A 328 -18.44 10.63 -0.68
N THR A 329 -19.20 11.44 0.07
CA THR A 329 -19.39 12.87 -0.19
C THR A 329 -18.48 13.78 0.65
N SER A 330 -17.78 13.25 1.66
CA SER A 330 -16.82 14.05 2.42
C SER A 330 -15.70 14.57 1.52
N ASN A 331 -15.44 15.88 1.59
CA ASN A 331 -14.37 16.51 0.82
C ASN A 331 -13.00 15.97 1.26
N ILE A 332 -12.13 15.72 0.28
CA ILE A 332 -10.77 15.13 0.43
C ILE A 332 -9.86 15.94 1.39
N SER A 333 -10.26 17.14 1.81
CA SER A 333 -9.44 18.07 2.58
C SER A 333 -9.26 17.76 4.08
N GLU A 334 -9.94 16.77 4.65
CA GLU A 334 -9.81 16.44 6.09
C GLU A 334 -9.03 15.15 6.39
N GLU A 335 -8.65 14.35 5.38
CA GLU A 335 -7.85 13.12 5.60
C GLU A 335 -6.34 13.39 5.76
N GLU A 336 -5.88 14.63 5.59
CA GLU A 336 -4.50 15.04 5.88
C GLU A 336 -4.28 15.34 7.37
N GLY A 337 -4.41 14.33 8.21
CA GLY A 337 -3.71 14.27 9.49
C GLY A 337 -4.57 14.26 10.75
N THR A 338 -4.74 13.05 11.29
CA THR A 338 -4.55 12.78 12.73
C THR A 338 -3.79 11.47 12.96
#